data_AF-Q4ACL7-F1
#
_entry.id   AF-Q4ACL7-F1
#
_cell.length_a   1.000
_cell.length_b   1.000
_cell.length_c   1.000
_cell.angle_alpha   90.00
_cell.angle_beta   90.00
_cell.angle_gamma   90.00
#
_symmetry.space_group_name_H-M   'P 1'
#
loop_
_entity.id
_entity.type
_entity.pdbx_description
1 polymer ?
#
loop_
_entity_poly.entity_id
_entity_poly.type
_entity_poly.pdbx_seq_one_letter_code
_entity_poly.pdbx_strand_id
1 'polypeptide(L)'
;MSPETIERLRTIALRTWTRTLSDRIGLSADETQRKQATPESPLPVNEPLLADRAEHLLPRHGERTAGGLIVSWDFPWFPFF
;
A
#
# COMPACT_ATOMS: atom_id res chain seq x y z
N MET A 1 3.09 -17.31 -9.56
CA MET A 1 4.28 -16.78 -10.28
C MET A 1 5.36 -17.84 -10.30
N SER A 2 6.20 -17.88 -11.33
CA SER A 2 7.32 -18.83 -11.38
C SER A 2 8.46 -18.40 -10.44
N PRO A 3 9.29 -19.33 -9.93
CA PRO A 3 10.44 -19.01 -9.09
C PRO A 3 11.43 -18.03 -9.75
N GLU A 4 11.66 -18.16 -11.06
CA GLU A 4 12.60 -17.33 -11.82
C GLU A 4 12.11 -15.88 -11.91
N THR A 5 10.79 -15.69 -11.99
CA THR A 5 10.18 -14.36 -11.99
C THR A 5 10.38 -13.65 -10.66
N ILE A 6 10.20 -14.39 -9.55
CA ILE A 6 10.40 -13.87 -8.20
C ILE A 6 11.86 -13.46 -7.99
N GLU A 7 12.80 -14.27 -8.45
CA GLU A 7 14.23 -13.98 -8.29
C GLU A 7 14.67 -12.76 -9.11
N ARG A 8 14.13 -12.62 -10.33
CA ARG A 8 14.33 -11.41 -11.14
C ARG A 8 13.78 -10.16 -10.44
N LEU A 9 12.60 -10.24 -9.83
CA LEU A 9 12.02 -9.13 -9.08
C LEU A 9 12.88 -8.73 -7.87
N ARG A 10 13.38 -9.71 -7.11
CA ARG A 10 14.29 -9.46 -5.98
C ARG A 10 15.55 -8.72 -6.43
N THR A 11 16.14 -9.14 -7.56
CA THR A 11 17.31 -8.45 -8.13
C THR A 11 17.00 -6.99 -8.49
N ILE A 12 15.83 -6.72 -9.07
CA ILE A 12 15.42 -5.35 -9.43
C ILE A 12 15.14 -4.51 -8.18
N ALA A 13 14.53 -5.09 -7.14
CA ALA A 13 14.21 -4.42 -5.89
C ALA A 13 15.44 -3.81 -5.19
N LEU A 14 16.61 -4.45 -5.32
CA LEU A 14 17.86 -4.02 -4.70
C LEU A 14 18.49 -2.77 -5.33
N ARG A 15 18.02 -2.33 -6.51
CA ARG A 15 18.51 -1.08 -7.11
C ARG A 15 18.17 0.07 -6.19
N THR A 16 19.11 0.97 -5.93
CA THR A 16 18.89 2.11 -5.03
C THR A 16 18.63 3.39 -5.80
N TRP A 17 17.85 4.29 -5.22
CA TRP A 17 17.67 5.65 -5.70
C TRP A 17 17.80 6.64 -4.54
N THR A 18 18.12 7.90 -4.87
CA THR A 18 18.26 8.98 -3.89
C THR A 18 16.96 9.76 -3.84
N ARG A 19 16.24 9.65 -2.72
CA ARG A 19 15.07 10.44 -2.44
C ARG A 19 15.47 11.75 -1.77
N THR A 20 15.17 12.87 -2.44
CA THR A 20 15.44 14.24 -1.98
C THR A 20 14.21 14.94 -1.42
N LEU A 21 13.03 14.36 -1.64
CA LEU A 21 11.75 14.87 -1.15
C LEU A 21 11.24 14.02 0.00
N SER A 22 10.52 14.67 0.91
CA SER A 22 9.79 13.97 1.96
C SER A 22 8.78 13.02 1.32
N ASP A 23 8.71 11.80 1.83
CA ASP A 23 7.73 10.80 1.42
C ASP A 23 6.36 11.02 2.10
N ARG A 24 6.19 12.16 2.78
CA ARG A 24 4.95 12.60 3.42
C ARG A 24 4.18 13.63 2.58
N ILE A 25 4.76 14.11 1.49
CA ILE A 25 4.11 15.10 0.63
C ILE A 25 2.93 14.44 -0.10
N GLY A 26 1.74 15.02 0.02
CA GLY A 26 0.54 14.59 -0.71
C GLY A 26 -0.21 13.40 -0.10
N LEU A 27 0.14 12.98 1.12
CA LEU A 27 -0.59 11.93 1.82
C LEU A 27 -1.98 12.42 2.26
N SER A 28 -2.97 11.51 2.24
CA SER A 28 -4.27 11.76 2.89
C SER A 28 -4.12 11.95 4.41
N ALA A 29 -5.15 12.47 5.09
CA ALA A 29 -5.11 12.66 6.54
C ALA A 29 -4.87 11.32 7.28
N ASP A 30 -5.62 10.28 6.95
CA ASP A 30 -5.49 8.94 7.55
C ASP A 30 -4.12 8.32 7.28
N GLU A 31 -3.56 8.55 6.10
CA GLU A 31 -2.23 8.04 5.75
C GLU A 31 -1.11 8.83 6.43
N THR A 32 -1.25 10.15 6.55
CA THR A 32 -0.34 10.99 7.33
C THR A 32 -0.31 10.54 8.79
N GLN A 33 -1.48 10.30 9.39
CA GLN A 33 -1.58 9.80 10.76
C GLN A 33 -0.89 8.44 10.93
N ARG A 34 -1.06 7.51 9.98
CA ARG A 34 -0.34 6.23 9.99
C ARG A 34 1.18 6.43 9.85
N LYS A 35 1.61 7.32 8.97
CA LYS A 35 3.03 7.63 8.71
C LYS A 35 3.72 8.33 9.90
N GLN A 36 2.97 8.97 10.81
CA GLN A 36 3.51 9.59 12.03
C GLN A 36 4.05 8.57 13.03
N ALA A 37 3.62 7.30 12.96
CA ALA A 37 4.15 6.23 13.82
C ALA A 37 5.63 5.92 13.53
N THR A 38 6.14 6.29 12.34
CA THR A 38 7.53 6.09 11.93
C THR A 38 8.22 7.45 11.80
N PRO A 39 9.42 7.64 12.40
CA PRO A 39 10.17 8.88 12.23
C PRO A 39 10.60 9.06 10.77
N GLU A 40 10.63 10.31 10.31
CA GLU A 40 11.07 10.64 8.95
C GLU A 40 12.56 10.46 8.80
N SER A 41 12.97 9.82 7.70
CA SER A 41 14.40 9.71 7.38
C SER A 41 14.97 11.08 6.99
N PRO A 42 16.18 11.43 7.44
CA PRO A 42 16.83 12.67 7.03
C PRO A 42 17.08 12.67 5.52
N LEU A 43 16.80 13.79 4.87
CA LEU A 43 16.98 13.96 3.43
C LEU A 43 18.34 14.61 3.13
N PRO A 44 19.01 14.26 2.02
CA PRO A 44 18.65 13.20 1.07
C PRO A 44 18.94 11.79 1.62
N VAL A 45 18.12 10.80 1.23
CA VAL A 45 18.29 9.40 1.65
C VAL A 45 18.40 8.47 0.45
N ASN A 46 19.29 7.48 0.54
CA ASN A 46 19.34 6.38 -0.42
C ASN A 46 18.45 5.24 0.06
N GLU A 47 17.52 4.81 -0.79
CA GLU A 47 16.59 3.73 -0.48
C GLU A 47 16.50 2.74 -1.65
N PRO A 48 16.25 1.44 -1.39
CA PRO A 48 16.01 0.47 -2.45
C PRO A 48 14.72 0.81 -3.21
N LEU A 49 14.65 0.38 -4.46
CA LEU A 49 13.54 0.66 -5.37
C LEU A 49 12.24 0.05 -4.85
N LEU A 50 12.33 -1.13 -4.24
CA LEU A 50 11.22 -1.78 -3.54
C LEU A 50 11.68 -2.18 -2.14
N ALA A 51 10.87 -1.84 -1.14
CA ALA A 51 11.14 -2.13 0.27
C ALA A 51 9.89 -2.66 0.96
N ASP A 52 10.02 -3.70 1.78
CA ASP A 52 8.96 -4.16 2.66
C ASP A 52 8.93 -3.31 3.94
N ARG A 53 8.30 -2.13 3.87
CA ARG A 53 8.18 -1.21 5.00
C ARG A 53 7.01 -1.60 5.89
N ALA A 54 7.13 -1.33 7.19
CA ALA A 54 6.06 -1.58 8.16
C ALA A 54 4.76 -0.83 7.80
N GLU A 55 4.87 0.36 7.20
CA GLU A 55 3.74 1.17 6.73
C GLU A 55 2.93 0.52 5.59
N HIS A 56 3.47 -0.50 4.90
CA HIS A 56 2.75 -1.25 3.88
C HIS A 56 1.78 -2.30 4.47
N LEU A 57 1.94 -2.61 5.76
CA LEU A 57 1.08 -3.57 6.45
C LEU A 57 -0.24 -2.89 6.85
N LEU A 58 -1.29 -3.16 6.08
CA LEU A 58 -2.65 -2.76 6.44
C LEU A 58 -3.34 -3.89 7.21
N PRO A 59 -3.81 -3.66 8.45
CA PRO A 59 -4.60 -4.64 9.16
C PRO A 59 -5.87 -4.93 8.36
N ARG A 60 -6.10 -6.20 8.05
CA ARG A 60 -7.40 -6.63 7.53
C ARG A 60 -8.36 -6.67 8.71
N HIS A 61 -9.35 -5.78 8.75
CA HIS A 61 -10.47 -5.96 9.66
C HIS A 61 -11.15 -7.31 9.32
N GLY A 62 -11.42 -8.09 10.37
CA GLY A 62 -11.85 -9.48 10.27
C GLY A 62 -13.11 -9.65 9.40
N GLU A 63 -13.15 -10.81 8.74
CA GLU A 63 -14.24 -11.34 7.93
C GLU A 63 -14.44 -10.70 6.55
N ARG A 64 -13.74 -11.27 5.56
CA ARG A 64 -14.41 -11.55 4.29
C ARG A 64 -15.34 -12.73 4.55
N THR A 65 -16.56 -12.48 5.04
CA THR A 65 -17.60 -13.51 5.09
C THR A 65 -17.76 -14.06 3.68
N ALA A 66 -17.26 -15.27 3.44
CA ALA A 66 -17.61 -16.05 2.27
C ALA A 66 -19.05 -16.54 2.47
N GLY A 67 -20.01 -15.62 2.32
CA GLY A 67 -21.41 -15.86 2.63
C GLY A 67 -22.20 -14.56 2.59
N GLY A 68 -22.80 -14.29 1.43
CA GLY A 68 -24.01 -13.47 1.28
C GLY A 68 -24.10 -12.17 2.07
N LEU A 69 -23.32 -11.16 1.71
CA LEU A 69 -23.86 -9.80 1.71
C LEU A 69 -24.15 -9.44 0.27
N ILE A 70 -25.40 -9.66 -0.13
CA ILE A 70 -26.02 -8.79 -1.12
C ILE A 70 -25.82 -7.40 -0.53
N VAL A 71 -24.88 -6.63 -1.09
CA VAL A 71 -24.94 -5.18 -0.95
C VAL A 71 -26.24 -4.84 -1.65
N SER A 72 -27.32 -4.73 -0.86
CA SER A 72 -28.58 -4.18 -1.34
C SER A 72 -28.28 -2.72 -1.63
N TRP A 73 -27.80 -2.47 -2.84
CA TRP A 73 -27.78 -1.16 -3.41
C TRP A 73 -29.25 -0.76 -3.58
N ASP A 74 -29.83 -0.16 -2.55
CA ASP A 74 -31.18 0.40 -2.59
C ASP A 74 -31.12 1.75 -3.34
N PHE A 75 -30.65 1.68 -4.60
CA PHE A 75 -30.63 2.82 -5.50
C PHE A 75 -31.99 2.88 -6.20
N PRO A 76 -32.79 3.95 -6.01
CA PRO A 76 -34.14 4.06 -6.56
C PRO A 76 -34.21 4.18 -8.09
N TRP A 77 -33.07 4.14 -8.78
CA TRP A 77 -32.93 4.36 -10.22
C TRP A 77 -32.54 3.12 -11.02
N PHE A 78 -32.40 1.94 -10.40
CA PHE A 78 -32.10 0.68 -11.10
C PHE A 78 -33.34 -0.22 -11.19
N PRO A 79 -34.06 -0.25 -12.33
CA PRO A 79 -35.05 -1.28 -12.58
C PRO A 79 -34.34 -2.56 -13.02
N PHE A 80 -34.69 -3.67 -12.37
CA PHE A 80 -34.21 -5.02 -12.66
C PHE A 80 -34.33 -5.38 -14.15
N PHE A 81 -33.21 -5.75 -14.77
CA PHE A 81 -33.13 -6.57 -15.99
C PHE A 81 -32.00 -7.59 -15.81
#